data_AF-A0A818M303-F1
#
_entry.id   AF-A0A818M303-F1
#
_cell.length_a   1.000
_cell.length_b   1.000
_cell.length_c   1.000
_cell.angle_alpha   90.00
_cell.angle_beta   90.00
_cell.angle_gamma   90.00
#
_symmetry.space_group_name_H-M   'P 1'
#
loop_
_entity.id
_entity.type
_entity.pdbx_description
1 polymer ?
#
loop_
_entity_poly.entity_id
_entity_poly.type
_entity_poly.pdbx_seq_one_letter_code
_entity_poly.pdbx_strand_id
1 'polypeptide(L)'
;MSNQTFLIGTGVESIYTCTLTSNGQLQLLNETKCGKGSSWLLPRNDILYVVNEHIDKIETFTIDDHTKGKLTLKNTISSIGNTPCSLDIDSTGKWLAVANYGHQGTSNFILFPLNKSNLPEEKGAQINTIDGHGPNPDRQDHSYCHQVLFHQGYLYVVDLGTDTLSIYGFNDEKE
;
A
#
# COMPACT_ATOMS: atom_id res chain seq x y z
N MET A 1 21.63 -17.50 12.80
CA MET A 1 20.66 -16.43 12.48
C MET A 1 20.04 -16.81 11.16
N SER A 2 18.71 -16.91 11.06
CA SER A 2 18.06 -17.10 9.76
C SER A 2 18.42 -15.92 8.87
N ASN A 3 18.84 -16.16 7.62
CA ASN A 3 19.07 -15.08 6.66
C ASN A 3 17.74 -14.37 6.42
N GLN A 4 17.58 -13.18 7.01
CA GLN A 4 16.39 -12.37 6.85
C GLN A 4 16.40 -11.74 5.45
N THR A 5 15.33 -11.92 4.70
CA THR A 5 15.11 -11.27 3.41
C THR A 5 14.36 -9.97 3.62
N PHE A 6 14.84 -8.89 3.01
CA PHE A 6 14.24 -7.56 2.99
C PHE A 6 13.67 -7.29 1.61
N LEU A 7 12.47 -6.71 1.57
CA LEU A 7 11.85 -6.19 0.35
C LEU A 7 12.07 -4.68 0.33
N ILE A 8 12.55 -4.15 -0.80
CA ILE A 8 12.90 -2.73 -0.94
C ILE A 8 12.14 -2.15 -2.13
N GLY A 9 11.21 -1.24 -1.81
CA GLY A 9 10.51 -0.42 -2.78
C GLY A 9 11.36 0.77 -3.21
N THR A 10 11.14 1.29 -4.42
CA THR A 10 11.95 2.38 -4.96
C THR A 10 11.13 3.38 -5.79
N GLY A 11 11.72 4.53 -6.10
CA GLY A 11 11.14 5.48 -7.06
C GLY A 11 11.22 5.03 -8.52
N VAL A 12 11.87 3.89 -8.82
CA VAL A 12 12.10 3.36 -10.17
C VAL A 12 11.21 2.14 -10.44
N GLU A 13 11.34 1.53 -11.61
CA GLU A 13 10.51 0.39 -12.08
C GLU A 13 11.01 -0.97 -11.55
N SER A 14 11.52 -1.01 -10.32
CA SER A 14 12.07 -2.22 -9.71
C SER A 14 11.78 -2.32 -8.22
N ILE A 15 11.50 -3.54 -7.77
CA ILE A 15 11.55 -3.96 -6.37
C ILE A 15 12.76 -4.87 -6.19
N TYR A 16 13.50 -4.64 -5.12
CA TYR A 16 14.69 -5.42 -4.81
C TYR A 16 14.43 -6.32 -3.60
N THR A 17 15.01 -7.52 -3.63
CA THR A 17 15.14 -8.37 -2.45
C THR A 17 16.59 -8.39 -2.02
N CYS A 18 16.84 -8.19 -0.73
CA CYS A 18 18.18 -8.14 -0.16
C CYS A 18 18.27 -9.03 1.07
N THR A 19 19.46 -9.50 1.42
CA THR A 19 19.75 -10.09 2.73
C THR A 19 20.69 -9.18 3.50
N LEU A 20 20.61 -9.21 4.82
CA LEU A 20 21.63 -8.60 5.67
C LEU A 20 22.74 -9.62 5.93
N THR A 21 23.98 -9.24 5.61
CA THR A 21 25.17 -10.05 5.89
C THR A 21 25.55 -9.96 7.38
N SER A 22 26.43 -10.85 7.84
CA SER A 22 26.89 -10.86 9.24
C SER A 22 27.65 -9.60 9.66
N ASN A 23 28.21 -8.83 8.71
CA ASN A 23 28.83 -7.53 8.95
C ASN A 23 27.86 -6.34 8.76
N GLY A 24 26.55 -6.60 8.63
CA GLY A 24 25.52 -5.56 8.55
C GLY A 24 25.39 -4.88 7.20
N GLN A 25 25.86 -5.49 6.11
CA GLN A 25 25.71 -4.95 4.75
C GLN A 25 24.49 -5.57 4.07
N LEU A 26 23.78 -4.77 3.27
CA LEU A 26 22.75 -5.30 2.38
C LEU A 26 23.41 -5.92 1.15
N GLN A 27 23.13 -7.20 0.92
CA GLN A 27 23.49 -7.91 -0.30
C GLN A 27 22.25 -8.10 -1.16
N LEU A 28 22.29 -7.60 -2.40
CA LEU A 28 21.24 -7.81 -3.39
C LEU A 28 21.10 -9.30 -3.72
N LEU A 29 19.86 -9.79 -3.74
CA LEU A 29 19.50 -11.16 -4.09
C LEU A 29 18.78 -11.22 -5.42
N ASN A 30 17.69 -10.49 -5.57
CA ASN A 30 16.91 -10.41 -6.80
C ASN A 30 16.47 -8.98 -7.08
N GLU A 31 16.35 -8.66 -8.36
CA GLU A 31 15.65 -7.49 -8.88
C GLU A 31 14.40 -7.99 -9.64
N THR A 32 13.24 -7.42 -9.34
CA THR A 32 11.99 -7.71 -10.04
C THR A 32 11.41 -6.42 -10.60
N LYS A 33 11.10 -6.41 -11.90
CA LYS A 33 10.44 -5.28 -12.55
C LYS A 33 9.04 -5.07 -11.96
N CYS A 34 8.68 -3.81 -11.73
CA CYS A 34 7.36 -3.39 -11.27
C CYS A 34 6.94 -2.07 -11.94
N GLY A 35 5.75 -1.58 -11.60
CA GLY A 35 5.33 -0.22 -11.90
C GLY A 35 6.25 0.84 -11.29
N LYS A 36 6.29 2.02 -11.92
CA LYS A 36 7.13 3.13 -11.47
C LYS A 36 6.62 3.71 -10.15
N GLY A 37 7.52 4.00 -9.21
CA GLY A 37 7.18 4.62 -7.92
C GLY A 37 6.63 3.61 -6.91
N SER A 38 7.28 2.44 -6.79
CA SER A 38 6.98 1.41 -5.80
C SER A 38 7.32 1.85 -4.38
N SER A 39 6.62 2.86 -3.86
CA SER A 39 6.99 3.57 -2.63
C SER A 39 6.57 2.86 -1.33
N TRP A 40 5.50 2.06 -1.36
CA TRP A 40 4.99 1.32 -0.22
C TRP A 40 4.84 -0.16 -0.54
N LEU A 41 5.37 -1.00 0.35
CA LEU A 41 5.36 -2.45 0.25
C LEU A 41 4.66 -3.04 1.47
N LEU A 42 3.66 -3.89 1.23
CA LEU A 42 2.94 -4.59 2.29
C LEU A 42 3.01 -6.10 2.02
N PRO A 43 3.90 -6.85 2.66
CA PRO A 43 3.89 -8.31 2.60
C PRO A 43 2.83 -8.88 3.57
N ARG A 44 2.05 -9.86 3.10
CA ARG A 44 1.15 -10.69 3.93
C ARG A 44 1.15 -12.12 3.42
N ASN A 45 1.60 -13.05 4.25
CA ASN A 45 1.88 -14.43 3.86
C ASN A 45 2.86 -14.47 2.67
N ASP A 46 2.51 -15.20 1.61
CA ASP A 46 3.26 -15.33 0.37
C ASP A 46 2.89 -14.26 -0.68
N ILE A 47 2.16 -13.21 -0.29
CA ILE A 47 1.71 -12.15 -1.20
C ILE A 47 2.36 -10.82 -0.81
N LEU A 48 2.80 -10.05 -1.81
CA LEU A 48 3.25 -8.68 -1.68
C LEU A 48 2.30 -7.74 -2.42
N TYR A 49 1.81 -6.73 -1.71
CA TYR A 49 1.02 -5.64 -2.28
C TYR A 49 1.90 -4.40 -2.39
N VAL A 50 1.78 -3.69 -3.51
CA VAL A 50 2.68 -2.60 -3.89
C VAL A 50 1.85 -1.45 -4.43
N VAL A 51 2.03 -0.24 -3.89
CA VAL A 51 1.53 0.97 -4.56
C VAL A 51 2.55 1.44 -5.57
N ASN A 52 2.07 1.98 -6.69
CA ASN A 52 2.91 2.64 -7.68
C ASN A 52 2.44 4.09 -7.86
N GLU A 53 3.07 5.02 -7.14
CA GLU A 53 2.70 6.44 -7.05
C GLU A 53 2.65 7.17 -8.40
N HIS A 54 3.49 6.75 -9.35
CA HIS A 54 3.66 7.46 -10.62
C HIS A 54 2.76 6.94 -11.74
N ILE A 55 2.05 5.83 -11.52
CA ILE A 55 1.13 5.24 -12.51
C ILE A 55 -0.27 4.97 -11.94
N ASP A 56 -0.52 5.40 -10.70
CA ASP A 56 -1.80 5.29 -10.00
C ASP A 56 -2.33 3.85 -9.90
N LYS A 57 -1.42 2.87 -9.76
CA LYS A 57 -1.75 1.44 -9.70
C LYS A 57 -1.37 0.80 -8.37
N ILE A 58 -2.02 -0.33 -8.11
CA ILE A 58 -1.63 -1.30 -7.11
C ILE A 58 -1.23 -2.57 -7.85
N GLU A 59 -0.02 -3.07 -7.60
CA GLU A 59 0.45 -4.35 -8.11
C GLU A 59 0.49 -5.38 -6.97
N THR A 60 0.21 -6.63 -7.31
CA THR A 60 0.26 -7.76 -6.38
C THR A 60 1.20 -8.83 -6.93
N PHE A 61 2.12 -9.32 -6.09
CA PHE A 61 3.11 -10.34 -6.43
C PHE A 61 3.00 -11.52 -5.47
N THR A 62 3.37 -12.73 -5.93
CA THR A 62 3.73 -13.83 -5.02
C THR A 62 5.20 -13.75 -4.65
N ILE A 63 5.53 -14.09 -3.40
CA ILE A 63 6.87 -14.17 -2.84
C ILE A 63 7.29 -15.63 -2.79
N ASP A 64 8.39 -15.99 -3.46
CA ASP A 64 8.96 -17.34 -3.40
C ASP A 64 10.15 -17.41 -2.43
N ASP A 65 9.92 -17.96 -1.24
CA ASP A 65 10.95 -18.16 -0.22
C ASP A 65 12.05 -19.15 -0.64
N HIS A 66 11.74 -20.13 -1.51
CA HIS A 66 12.72 -21.09 -1.99
C HIS A 66 13.76 -20.44 -2.93
N THR A 67 13.40 -19.31 -3.55
CA THR A 67 14.28 -18.52 -4.42
C THR A 67 14.68 -17.19 -3.78
N LYS A 68 14.74 -17.15 -2.45
CA LYS A 68 15.16 -15.99 -1.65
C LYS A 68 14.31 -14.75 -1.90
N GLY A 69 12.99 -14.93 -1.96
CA GLY A 69 12.01 -13.86 -2.11
C GLY A 69 11.82 -13.37 -3.54
N LYS A 70 12.10 -14.20 -4.56
CA LYS A 70 11.83 -13.80 -5.95
C LYS A 70 10.33 -13.50 -6.09
N LEU A 71 10.02 -12.38 -6.74
CA LEU A 71 8.65 -11.90 -6.90
C LEU A 71 8.10 -12.30 -8.27
N THR A 72 6.83 -12.70 -8.31
CA THR A 72 6.11 -12.97 -9.57
C THR A 72 4.82 -12.16 -9.60
N LEU A 73 4.67 -11.30 -10.60
CA LEU A 73 3.47 -10.46 -10.75
C LEU A 73 2.22 -11.35 -10.94
N LYS A 74 1.15 -11.02 -10.21
CA LYS A 74 -0.14 -11.73 -10.23
C LYS A 74 -1.28 -10.86 -10.68
N ASN A 75 -1.30 -9.60 -10.26
CA ASN A 75 -2.40 -8.69 -10.52
C ASN A 75 -1.90 -7.24 -10.60
N THR A 76 -2.61 -6.43 -11.38
CA THR A 76 -2.43 -4.98 -11.45
C THR A 76 -3.81 -4.35 -11.54
N ILE A 77 -4.16 -3.49 -10.59
CA ILE A 77 -5.44 -2.77 -10.57
C ILE A 77 -5.24 -1.27 -10.45
N SER A 78 -6.25 -0.50 -10.83
CA SER A 78 -6.34 0.92 -10.51
C SER A 78 -6.36 1.13 -9.00
N SER A 79 -5.70 2.17 -8.52
CA SER A 79 -5.86 2.66 -7.15
C SER A 79 -7.19 3.38 -6.91
N ILE A 80 -7.98 3.63 -7.96
CA ILE A 80 -9.24 4.42 -7.93
C ILE A 80 -9.01 5.83 -7.34
N GLY A 81 -7.79 6.33 -7.48
CA GLY A 81 -7.38 7.68 -7.11
C GLY A 81 -6.12 8.05 -7.86
N ASN A 82 -5.35 8.97 -7.31
CA ASN A 82 -4.04 9.34 -7.84
C ASN A 82 -2.98 9.36 -6.73
N THR A 83 -1.74 9.06 -7.09
CA THR A 83 -0.59 9.00 -6.20
C THR A 83 -0.86 8.14 -4.96
N PRO A 84 -1.18 6.83 -5.14
CA PRO A 84 -1.36 5.91 -4.01
C PRO A 84 -0.05 5.80 -3.22
N CYS A 85 -0.11 5.98 -1.91
CA CYS A 85 1.10 6.13 -1.09
C CYS A 85 1.15 5.22 0.15
N SER A 86 0.04 4.58 0.51
CA SER A 86 -0.03 3.69 1.68
C SER A 86 -1.03 2.58 1.47
N LEU A 87 -0.74 1.42 2.06
CA LEU A 87 -1.59 0.23 2.08
C LEU A 87 -1.64 -0.34 3.49
N ASP A 88 -2.80 -0.89 3.86
CA ASP A 88 -2.91 -1.83 4.96
C ASP A 88 -4.04 -2.83 4.73
N ILE A 89 -3.97 -4.01 5.35
CA ILE A 89 -4.99 -5.05 5.24
C ILE A 89 -5.60 -5.32 6.61
N ASP A 90 -6.91 -5.40 6.66
CA ASP A 90 -7.66 -5.65 7.88
C ASP A 90 -7.30 -7.00 8.53
N SER A 91 -7.63 -7.18 9.81
CA SER A 91 -7.26 -8.39 10.56
C SER A 91 -7.87 -9.67 9.97
N THR A 92 -9.04 -9.59 9.33
CA THR A 92 -9.69 -10.74 8.68
C THR A 92 -9.04 -11.11 7.35
N GLY A 93 -8.34 -10.17 6.70
CA GLY A 93 -7.74 -10.37 5.39
C GLY A 93 -8.73 -10.28 4.24
N LYS A 94 -9.88 -9.63 4.46
CA LYS A 94 -10.94 -9.44 3.46
C LYS A 94 -10.87 -8.09 2.78
N TRP A 95 -10.21 -7.11 3.39
CA TRP A 95 -10.17 -5.74 2.90
C TRP A 95 -8.76 -5.17 2.86
N LEU A 96 -8.40 -4.60 1.72
CA LEU A 96 -7.20 -3.79 1.53
C LEU A 96 -7.60 -2.31 1.52
N ALA A 97 -7.09 -1.54 2.48
CA ALA A 97 -7.19 -0.09 2.46
C ALA A 97 -6.03 0.51 1.67
N VAL A 98 -6.31 1.56 0.90
CA VAL A 98 -5.32 2.34 0.14
C VAL A 98 -5.53 3.82 0.40
N ALA A 99 -4.46 4.54 0.74
CA ALA A 99 -4.46 6.00 0.76
C ALA A 99 -3.98 6.54 -0.59
N ASN A 100 -4.76 7.41 -1.21
CA ASN A 100 -4.37 8.16 -2.40
C ASN A 100 -4.08 9.61 -2.03
N TYR A 101 -2.81 10.01 -2.18
CA TYR A 101 -2.33 11.31 -1.70
C TYR A 101 -3.01 12.46 -2.44
N GLY A 102 -3.24 12.35 -3.75
CA GLY A 102 -4.12 13.31 -4.43
C GLY A 102 -3.46 14.51 -5.11
N HIS A 103 -2.21 14.43 -5.61
CA HIS A 103 -1.49 15.55 -6.27
C HIS A 103 -2.28 16.34 -7.33
N GLN A 104 -3.37 15.79 -7.89
CA GLN A 104 -4.25 16.46 -8.86
C GLN A 104 -5.52 17.08 -8.24
N GLY A 105 -5.48 17.46 -6.95
CA GLY A 105 -6.56 18.21 -6.28
C GLY A 105 -7.69 17.34 -5.72
N THR A 106 -7.53 16.02 -5.73
CA THR A 106 -8.51 15.09 -5.16
C THR A 106 -7.78 13.97 -4.47
N SER A 107 -7.97 13.87 -3.16
CA SER A 107 -7.46 12.80 -2.31
C SER A 107 -8.62 11.93 -1.84
N ASN A 108 -8.35 10.64 -1.65
CA ASN A 108 -9.31 9.69 -1.15
C ASN A 108 -8.61 8.54 -0.43
N PHE A 109 -9.38 7.73 0.29
CA PHE A 109 -8.97 6.39 0.67
C PHE A 109 -9.98 5.38 0.14
N ILE A 110 -9.47 4.25 -0.32
CA ILE A 110 -10.26 3.21 -0.97
C ILE A 110 -10.16 1.93 -0.17
N LEU A 111 -11.29 1.23 -0.01
CA LEU A 111 -11.33 -0.13 0.52
C LEU A 111 -11.63 -1.09 -0.62
N PHE A 112 -10.65 -1.93 -0.97
CA PHE A 112 -10.83 -2.99 -1.96
C PHE A 112 -11.15 -4.32 -1.25
N PRO A 113 -12.18 -5.06 -1.69
CA PRO A 113 -12.33 -6.44 -1.25
C PRO A 113 -11.18 -7.29 -1.81
N LEU A 114 -10.71 -8.23 -1.00
CA LEU A 114 -9.76 -9.26 -1.38
C LEU A 114 -10.53 -10.54 -1.73
N ASN A 115 -10.25 -11.10 -2.91
CA ASN A 115 -10.88 -12.35 -3.33
C ASN A 115 -10.25 -13.57 -2.64
N LYS A 116 -10.74 -14.77 -2.97
CA LYS A 116 -10.26 -16.04 -2.38
C LYS A 116 -8.77 -16.34 -2.64
N SER A 117 -8.15 -15.65 -3.60
CA SER A 117 -6.72 -15.73 -3.91
C SER A 117 -5.94 -14.57 -3.28
N ASN A 118 -6.55 -13.82 -2.36
CA ASN A 118 -6.02 -12.60 -1.72
C ASN A 118 -5.62 -11.51 -2.74
N LEU A 119 -6.29 -11.44 -3.90
CA LEU A 119 -6.05 -10.37 -4.87
C LEU A 119 -7.12 -9.28 -4.69
N PRO A 120 -6.75 -7.99 -4.70
CA PRO A 120 -7.72 -6.91 -4.60
C PRO A 120 -8.55 -6.81 -5.87
N GLU A 121 -9.85 -6.51 -5.71
CA GLU A 121 -10.81 -6.38 -6.80
C GLU A 121 -11.38 -4.97 -6.87
N GLU A 122 -11.33 -4.34 -8.04
CA GLU A 122 -11.98 -3.03 -8.24
C GLU A 122 -13.50 -3.10 -8.07
N LYS A 123 -14.10 -4.26 -8.39
CA LYS A 123 -15.53 -4.49 -8.20
C LYS A 123 -15.82 -4.64 -6.70
N GLY A 124 -16.71 -3.78 -6.20
CA GLY A 124 -17.07 -3.75 -4.77
C GLY A 124 -16.16 -2.86 -3.93
N ALA A 125 -15.23 -2.13 -4.56
CA ALA A 125 -14.43 -1.14 -3.88
C ALA A 125 -15.30 -0.01 -3.30
N GLN A 126 -14.98 0.43 -2.08
CA GLN A 126 -15.62 1.56 -1.42
C GLN A 126 -14.74 2.80 -1.56
N ILE A 127 -15.31 3.86 -2.12
CA ILE A 127 -14.60 5.11 -2.41
C ILE A 127 -14.95 6.14 -1.34
N ASN A 128 -13.96 6.65 -0.61
CA ASN A 128 -14.16 7.61 0.46
C ASN A 128 -13.28 8.84 0.23
N THR A 129 -13.89 9.99 -0.02
CA THR A 129 -13.20 11.28 -0.17
C THR A 129 -13.17 12.02 1.15
N ILE A 130 -12.12 12.80 1.37
CA ILE A 130 -12.00 13.72 2.49
C ILE A 130 -11.94 15.13 1.91
N ASP A 131 -12.86 15.99 2.34
CA ASP A 131 -12.86 17.41 1.98
C ASP A 131 -12.27 18.22 3.13
N GLY A 132 -11.47 19.23 2.80
CA GLY A 132 -10.85 20.09 3.79
C GLY A 132 -9.51 20.62 3.30
N HIS A 133 -8.90 21.48 4.11
CA HIS A 133 -7.61 22.10 3.87
C HIS A 133 -7.02 22.53 5.22
N GLY A 134 -5.74 22.84 5.24
CA GLY A 134 -4.99 23.23 6.43
C GLY A 134 -4.49 24.67 6.33
N PRO A 135 -3.82 25.17 7.38
CA PRO A 135 -3.33 26.53 7.44
C PRO A 135 -2.14 26.83 6.51
N ASN A 136 -1.45 25.81 5.97
CA ASN A 136 -0.33 25.99 5.05
C ASN A 136 -0.78 25.90 3.57
N PRO A 137 -1.03 27.04 2.89
CA PRO A 137 -1.58 27.02 1.53
C PRO A 137 -0.66 26.37 0.49
N ASP A 138 0.65 26.26 0.74
CA ASP A 138 1.60 25.64 -0.21
C ASP A 138 1.61 24.11 -0.13
N ARG A 139 1.06 23.53 0.95
CA ARG A 139 1.16 22.08 1.25
C ARG A 139 -0.16 21.44 1.67
N GLN A 140 -1.18 22.25 1.92
CA GLN A 140 -2.44 21.86 2.55
C GLN A 140 -3.60 22.64 1.91
N ASP A 141 -3.57 22.88 0.61
CA ASP A 141 -4.65 23.53 -0.16
C ASP A 141 -5.89 22.65 -0.32
N HIS A 142 -5.75 21.35 -0.08
CA HIS A 142 -6.82 20.36 0.04
C HIS A 142 -6.40 19.20 0.96
N SER A 143 -7.26 18.19 1.11
CA SER A 143 -6.94 16.91 1.76
C SER A 143 -5.77 16.22 1.05
N TYR A 144 -4.87 15.65 1.84
CA TYR A 144 -3.76 14.82 1.40
C TYR A 144 -3.67 13.57 2.30
N CYS A 145 -4.56 12.60 2.06
CA CYS A 145 -4.57 11.31 2.74
C CYS A 145 -3.24 10.59 2.50
N HIS A 146 -2.47 10.36 3.56
CA HIS A 146 -1.11 9.85 3.46
C HIS A 146 -0.93 8.47 4.08
N GLN A 147 -1.79 8.09 5.02
CA GLN A 147 -1.67 6.78 5.66
C GLN A 147 -3.02 6.20 6.02
N VAL A 148 -3.18 4.91 5.75
CA VAL A 148 -4.26 4.07 6.24
C VAL A 148 -3.66 2.99 7.15
N LEU A 149 -4.35 2.68 8.24
CA LEU A 149 -3.92 1.66 9.20
C LEU A 149 -5.14 1.01 9.86
N PHE A 150 -5.22 -0.30 9.80
CA PHE A 150 -6.16 -1.08 10.58
C PHE A 150 -5.57 -1.44 11.94
N HIS A 151 -6.33 -1.16 13.00
CA HIS A 151 -5.92 -1.57 14.34
C HIS A 151 -7.12 -1.72 15.27
N GLN A 152 -7.21 -2.87 15.96
CA GLN A 152 -8.24 -3.16 16.98
C GLN A 152 -9.68 -2.89 16.53
N GLY A 153 -10.04 -3.26 15.29
CA GLY A 153 -11.40 -3.06 14.76
C GLY A 153 -11.70 -1.62 14.33
N TYR A 154 -10.66 -0.81 14.08
CA TYR A 154 -10.79 0.52 13.53
C TYR A 154 -9.89 0.69 12.31
N LEU A 155 -10.33 1.55 11.39
CA LEU A 155 -9.50 2.12 10.34
C LEU A 155 -9.11 3.54 10.74
N TYR A 156 -7.82 3.78 10.83
CA TYR A 156 -7.21 5.08 11.04
C TYR A 156 -6.79 5.65 9.69
N VAL A 157 -7.13 6.90 9.44
CA VAL A 157 -6.78 7.63 8.22
C VAL A 157 -6.08 8.92 8.61
N VAL A 158 -4.79 9.02 8.26
CA VAL A 158 -3.97 10.22 8.48
C VAL A 158 -4.05 11.08 7.23
N ASP A 159 -4.48 12.32 7.40
CA ASP A 159 -4.56 13.30 6.34
C ASP A 159 -3.63 14.48 6.65
N LEU A 160 -2.57 14.58 5.86
CA LEU A 160 -1.56 15.63 5.96
C LEU A 160 -2.14 17.00 5.60
N GLY A 161 -3.11 17.03 4.69
CA GLY A 161 -3.71 18.24 4.14
C GLY A 161 -4.68 18.91 5.09
N THR A 162 -5.33 18.15 5.96
CA THR A 162 -6.30 18.69 6.94
C THR A 162 -5.76 18.77 8.36
N ASP A 163 -4.54 18.29 8.62
CA ASP A 163 -3.98 18.08 9.96
C ASP A 163 -4.88 17.18 10.84
N THR A 164 -5.49 16.15 10.24
CA THR A 164 -6.42 15.27 10.96
C THR A 164 -5.99 13.80 10.98
N LEU A 165 -6.43 13.12 12.04
CA LEU A 165 -6.50 11.67 12.14
C LEU A 165 -7.97 11.29 12.25
N SER A 166 -8.54 10.75 11.18
CA SER A 166 -9.91 10.25 11.17
C SER A 166 -9.94 8.78 11.60
N ILE A 167 -10.93 8.42 12.42
CA ILE A 167 -11.06 7.06 12.96
C ILE A 167 -12.44 6.53 12.59
N TYR A 168 -12.48 5.42 11.87
CA TYR A 168 -13.70 4.75 11.44
C TYR A 168 -13.83 3.42 12.17
N GLY A 169 -15.00 3.16 12.75
CA GLY A 169 -15.31 1.84 13.28
C GLY A 169 -15.33 0.83 12.13
N PHE A 170 -14.49 -0.20 12.22
CA PHE A 170 -14.32 -1.20 11.19
C PHE A 170 -14.61 -2.58 11.78
N ASN A 171 -15.89 -2.95 11.80
CA ASN A 171 -16.34 -4.20 12.36
C ASN A 171 -16.84 -5.12 11.24
N ASP A 172 -15.91 -5.91 10.69
CA ASP A 172 -16.18 -6.85 9.60
C ASP A 172 -16.65 -8.24 10.10
N GLU A 173 -16.94 -8.35 11.41
CA GLU A 173 -17.60 -9.52 12.03
C GLU A 173 -19.12 -9.57 11.79
N LYS A 174 -19.69 -8.66 10.98
CA LYS A 174 -21.10 -8.76 10.61
C LYS A 174 -21.27 -9.72 9.43
N GLU A 175 -21.47 -10.99 9.77
CA GLU A 175 -22.37 -11.89 9.01
C GLU A 175 -23.81 -11.38 9.03
#